data_AF-A0A1J3K3W1-F1
#
_entry.id   AF-A0A1J3K3W1-F1
#
_cell.length_a   1.000
_cell.length_b   1.000
_cell.length_c   1.000
_cell.angle_alpha   90.00
_cell.angle_beta   90.00
_cell.angle_gamma   90.00
#
_symmetry.space_group_name_H-M   'P 1'
#
loop_
_entity.id
_entity.type
_entity.pdbx_description
1 polymer ?
#
loop_
_entity_poly.entity_id
_entity_poly.type
_entity_poly.pdbx_seq_one_letter_code
_entity_poly.pdbx_strand_id
1 'polypeptide(L)'
;LGEKQHDDPEFVTESHHQMLWSLLGSKEDAHDSMVYSYRHGFSGFAAKLTNSQAKKLADLPEVVHVVPDSFYKLKTTRTWDYLGLSATNPNNLLNETNMGEQIIIGIIDTGVWPESEVFNDNGIGPVPSHWNGSCESGEMFDPSHCNKKLIGAKYFINGFLAENESFNYKESLDFISPRDLNGHGTHVATIAGGSYVPNISYKGLAGGTVSGGVPRARIAMYKGCWYLDDLDMTTCSSADILKAMDEAIHD
;
A
#
# COMPACT_ATOMS: atom_id res chain seq x y z
N LEU A 1 19.15 6.17 -11.34
CA LEU A 1 18.69 7.58 -11.17
C LEU A 1 19.93 8.47 -11.14
N GLY A 2 19.82 9.75 -11.48
CA GLY A 2 20.98 10.64 -11.57
C GLY A 2 21.63 10.91 -10.22
N GLU A 3 22.96 10.89 -10.17
CA GLU A 3 23.74 11.27 -8.99
C GLU A 3 23.63 12.78 -8.74
N LYS A 4 23.58 13.19 -7.48
CA LYS A 4 23.58 14.62 -7.12
C LYS A 4 25.00 15.15 -7.14
N GLN A 5 25.23 16.23 -7.89
CA GLN A 5 26.52 16.94 -7.88
C GLN A 5 26.62 18.01 -6.78
N HIS A 6 25.48 18.35 -6.16
CA HIS A 6 25.39 19.35 -5.10
C HIS A 6 24.53 18.83 -3.95
N ASP A 7 24.92 19.17 -2.71
CA ASP A 7 24.12 18.87 -1.52
C ASP A 7 22.98 19.87 -1.33
N ASP A 8 23.16 21.11 -1.78
CA ASP A 8 22.14 22.15 -1.74
C ASP A 8 21.08 21.94 -2.84
N PRO A 9 19.79 21.78 -2.49
CA PRO A 9 18.71 21.63 -3.44
C PRO A 9 18.59 22.77 -4.47
N GLU A 10 18.97 24.00 -4.12
CA GLU A 10 18.90 25.15 -5.05
C GLU A 10 19.93 25.02 -6.17
N PHE A 11 21.16 24.62 -5.86
CA PHE A 11 22.20 24.39 -6.86
C PHE A 11 21.86 23.19 -7.77
N VAL A 12 21.22 22.15 -7.22
CA VAL A 12 20.71 21.05 -8.05
C VAL A 12 19.65 21.55 -9.03
N THR A 13 18.68 22.35 -8.57
CA THR A 13 17.66 22.93 -9.46
C THR A 13 18.26 23.85 -10.53
N GLU A 14 19.24 24.67 -10.17
CA GLU A 14 19.93 25.54 -11.13
C GLU A 14 20.66 24.72 -12.21
N SER A 15 21.29 23.60 -11.84
CA SER A 15 21.94 22.71 -12.82
C SER A 15 20.94 22.12 -13.84
N HIS A 16 19.70 21.83 -13.41
CA HIS A 16 18.64 21.37 -14.32
C HIS A 16 18.22 22.47 -15.31
N HIS A 17 18.06 23.71 -14.82
CA HIS A 17 17.80 24.85 -15.70
C HIS A 17 18.95 25.12 -16.67
N GLN A 18 20.21 24.98 -16.24
CA GLN A 18 21.37 25.14 -17.12
C GLN A 18 21.40 24.09 -18.23
N MET A 19 21.05 22.84 -17.92
CA MET A 19 20.95 21.77 -18.92
C MET A 19 19.83 22.05 -19.93
N LEU A 20 18.65 22.44 -19.45
CA LEU A 20 17.52 22.83 -20.31
C LEU A 20 17.83 24.08 -21.14
N TRP A 21 18.51 25.07 -20.55
CA TRP A 21 18.94 26.28 -21.26
C TRP A 21 19.91 25.97 -22.37
N SER A 22 20.90 25.10 -22.12
CA SER A 22 21.85 24.64 -23.15
C SER A 22 21.16 23.93 -24.31
N LEU A 23 20.08 23.20 -24.02
CA LEU A 23 19.29 22.49 -25.03
C LEU A 23 18.36 23.42 -25.84
N LEU A 24 17.68 24.34 -25.16
CA LEU A 24 16.61 25.19 -25.73
C LEU A 24 17.13 26.52 -26.27
N GLY A 25 18.27 27.00 -25.77
CA GLY A 25 18.89 28.26 -26.17
C GLY A 25 18.32 29.51 -25.49
N SER A 26 17.31 29.37 -24.63
CA SER A 26 16.62 30.46 -23.92
C SER A 26 16.47 30.12 -22.45
N LYS A 27 16.75 31.09 -21.56
CA LYS A 27 16.58 30.91 -20.11
C LYS A 27 15.11 30.89 -19.75
N GLU A 28 14.32 31.75 -20.39
CA GLU A 28 12.88 31.81 -20.26
C GLU A 28 12.26 30.46 -20.64
N ASP A 29 12.64 29.89 -21.80
CA ASP A 29 12.09 28.60 -22.23
C ASP A 29 12.53 27.44 -21.32
N ALA A 30 13.76 27.50 -20.79
CA ALA A 30 14.24 26.52 -19.80
C ALA A 30 13.43 26.57 -18.51
N HIS A 31 13.03 27.77 -18.09
CA HIS A 31 12.23 27.95 -16.90
C HIS A 31 10.76 27.52 -17.13
N ASP A 32 10.19 27.87 -18.27
CA ASP A 32 8.79 27.58 -18.63
C ASP A 32 8.56 26.11 -19.00
N SER A 33 9.58 25.44 -19.54
CA SER A 33 9.49 24.02 -19.91
C SER A 33 9.61 23.09 -18.71
N MET A 34 10.30 23.48 -17.64
CA MET A 34 10.50 22.62 -16.47
C MET A 34 9.21 22.51 -15.64
N VAL A 35 8.75 21.28 -15.43
CA VAL A 35 7.56 20.98 -14.63
C VAL A 35 7.95 20.71 -13.17
N TYR A 36 8.99 19.89 -12.97
CA TYR A 36 9.51 19.57 -11.63
C TYR A 36 11.03 19.38 -11.65
N SER A 37 11.66 19.71 -10.53
CA SER A 37 13.06 19.41 -10.24
C SER A 37 13.14 18.44 -9.06
N TYR A 38 13.55 17.20 -9.31
CA TYR A 38 13.82 16.20 -8.29
C TYR A 38 15.24 16.42 -7.74
N ARG A 39 15.36 16.75 -6.45
CA ARG A 39 16.60 17.32 -5.87
C ARG A 39 17.02 16.77 -4.51
N HIS A 40 16.20 15.90 -3.90
CA HIS A 40 16.46 15.40 -2.54
C HIS A 40 17.11 14.01 -2.56
N GLY A 41 16.46 13.02 -3.21
CA GLY A 41 16.95 11.64 -3.27
C GLY A 41 17.81 11.32 -4.50
N PHE A 42 17.66 12.07 -5.59
CA PHE A 42 18.41 11.94 -6.84
C PHE A 42 18.34 13.26 -7.61
N SER A 43 19.21 13.44 -8.60
CA SER A 43 19.17 14.58 -9.54
C SER A 43 18.37 14.19 -10.79
N GLY A 44 17.34 14.96 -11.11
CA GLY A 44 16.58 14.83 -12.35
C GLY A 44 15.47 15.85 -12.45
N PHE A 45 14.83 15.94 -13.62
CA PHE A 45 13.72 16.87 -13.83
C PHE A 45 12.68 16.28 -14.79
N ALA A 46 11.46 16.80 -14.70
CA ALA A 46 10.40 16.61 -15.70
C ALA A 46 10.26 17.90 -16.51
N ALA A 47 10.20 17.80 -17.84
CA ALA A 47 10.11 18.96 -18.71
C ALA A 47 9.23 18.71 -19.95
N LYS A 48 8.58 19.78 -20.43
CA LYS A 48 7.83 19.78 -21.68
C LYS A 48 8.79 19.96 -22.85
N LEU A 49 9.07 18.88 -23.57
CA LEU A 49 10.00 18.87 -24.70
C LEU A 49 9.35 18.26 -25.94
N THR A 50 9.81 18.69 -27.11
CA THR A 50 9.52 17.98 -28.37
C THR A 50 10.33 16.68 -28.46
N ASN A 51 9.90 15.73 -29.29
CA ASN A 51 10.62 14.46 -29.48
C ASN A 51 12.09 14.66 -29.90
N SER A 52 12.38 15.68 -30.71
CA SER A 52 13.76 15.97 -31.15
C SER A 52 14.61 16.56 -30.02
N GLN A 53 14.04 17.42 -29.17
CA GLN A 53 14.71 17.95 -27.97
C GLN A 53 14.97 16.85 -26.95
N ALA A 54 13.98 15.99 -26.68
CA ALA A 54 14.12 14.86 -25.78
C ALA A 54 15.22 13.88 -26.23
N LYS A 55 15.32 13.63 -27.55
CA LYS A 55 16.40 12.79 -28.10
C LYS A 55 17.77 13.42 -27.91
N LYS A 56 17.92 14.72 -28.22
CA LYS A 56 19.18 15.45 -27.98
C LYS A 56 19.59 15.42 -26.51
N LEU A 57 18.62 15.57 -25.60
CA LEU A 57 18.86 15.49 -24.17
C LEU A 57 19.31 14.07 -23.75
N ALA A 58 18.69 13.03 -24.31
CA ALA A 58 19.05 11.64 -24.03
C ALA A 58 20.45 11.26 -24.52
N ASP A 59 20.98 11.95 -25.53
CA ASP A 59 22.32 11.74 -26.06
C ASP A 59 23.42 12.47 -25.23
N LEU A 60 23.05 13.26 -24.22
CA LEU A 60 24.02 13.95 -23.35
C LEU A 60 24.67 12.96 -22.37
N PRO A 61 26.01 13.02 -22.19
CA PRO A 61 26.72 12.09 -21.30
C PRO A 61 26.33 12.25 -19.82
N GLU A 62 25.82 13.41 -19.42
CA GLU A 62 25.34 13.65 -18.06
C GLU A 62 23.93 13.07 -17.81
N VAL A 63 23.22 12.63 -18.85
CA VAL A 63 21.84 12.15 -18.76
C VAL A 63 21.80 10.63 -18.75
N VAL A 64 21.40 10.06 -17.61
CA VAL A 64 21.33 8.61 -17.42
C VAL A 64 20.24 7.97 -18.27
N HIS A 65 19.04 8.57 -18.35
CA HIS A 65 17.91 8.08 -19.15
C HIS A 65 16.85 9.18 -19.31
N VAL A 66 16.20 9.24 -20.47
CA VAL A 66 14.98 10.03 -20.71
C VAL A 66 13.80 9.10 -20.97
N VAL A 67 12.69 9.28 -20.26
CA VAL A 67 11.46 8.47 -20.42
C VAL A 67 10.28 9.41 -20.68
N PRO A 68 9.40 9.13 -21.65
CA PRO A 68 8.20 9.94 -21.88
C PRO A 68 7.23 9.82 -20.70
N ASP A 69 6.68 10.96 -20.26
CA ASP A 69 5.65 10.98 -19.24
C ASP A 69 4.34 10.33 -19.75
N SER A 70 3.57 9.73 -18.85
CA SER A 70 2.37 8.96 -19.21
C SER A 70 1.34 8.97 -18.08
N PHE A 71 0.06 9.09 -18.46
CA PHE A 71 -1.04 8.90 -17.52
C PHE A 71 -1.22 7.42 -17.18
N TYR A 72 -1.13 7.10 -15.90
CA TYR A 72 -1.41 5.76 -15.39
C TYR A 72 -2.90 5.63 -15.02
N LYS A 73 -3.49 4.45 -15.32
CA LYS A 73 -4.85 4.09 -14.86
C LYS A 73 -4.73 3.27 -13.57
N LEU A 74 -5.55 3.59 -12.57
CA LEU A 74 -5.70 2.76 -11.37
C LEU A 74 -6.24 1.38 -11.77
N LYS A 75 -5.54 0.30 -11.39
CA LYS A 75 -5.86 -1.08 -11.80
C LYS A 75 -5.78 -2.04 -10.62
N THR A 76 -6.70 -1.96 -9.66
CA THR A 76 -6.68 -2.83 -8.47
C THR A 76 -6.97 -4.30 -8.76
N THR A 77 -7.82 -4.62 -9.74
CA THR A 77 -8.12 -6.00 -10.16
C THR A 77 -7.08 -6.64 -11.09
N ARG A 78 -6.08 -5.87 -11.55
CA ARG A 78 -5.11 -6.33 -12.56
C ARG A 78 -3.65 -6.11 -12.15
N THR A 79 -3.38 -5.59 -10.94
CA THR A 79 -2.01 -5.33 -10.46
C THR A 79 -1.13 -6.57 -10.60
N TRP A 80 -1.61 -7.73 -10.15
CA TRP A 80 -0.81 -8.96 -10.15
C TRP A 80 -0.59 -9.54 -11.55
N ASP A 81 -1.60 -9.49 -12.41
CA ASP A 81 -1.44 -9.81 -13.84
C ASP A 81 -0.43 -8.87 -14.52
N TYR A 82 -0.46 -7.58 -14.19
CA TYR A 82 0.49 -6.59 -14.72
C TYR A 82 1.93 -6.88 -14.28
N LEU A 83 2.11 -7.38 -13.05
CA LEU A 83 3.40 -7.82 -12.52
C LEU A 83 3.82 -9.23 -13.01
N GLY A 84 3.03 -9.87 -13.88
CA GLY A 84 3.30 -11.23 -14.37
C GLY A 84 2.99 -12.36 -13.36
N LEU A 85 2.43 -12.00 -12.20
CA LEU A 85 2.01 -12.90 -11.12
C LEU A 85 0.54 -13.29 -11.31
N SER A 86 0.21 -13.83 -12.48
CA SER A 86 -1.12 -14.30 -12.82
C SER A 86 -1.26 -15.80 -12.59
N ALA A 87 -2.41 -16.26 -12.06
CA ALA A 87 -2.72 -17.69 -12.03
C ALA A 87 -2.74 -18.33 -13.44
N THR A 88 -2.90 -17.53 -14.49
CA THR A 88 -2.90 -17.98 -15.90
C THR A 88 -1.51 -18.35 -16.42
N ASN A 89 -0.43 -17.90 -15.76
CA ASN A 89 0.93 -18.28 -16.10
C ASN A 89 1.44 -19.34 -15.11
N PRO A 90 1.54 -20.62 -15.52
CA PRO A 90 1.94 -21.71 -14.63
C PRO A 90 3.39 -21.56 -14.12
N ASN A 91 4.25 -20.87 -14.87
CA ASN A 91 5.67 -20.71 -14.56
C ASN A 91 5.94 -19.35 -13.91
N ASN A 92 5.34 -19.10 -12.74
CA ASN A 92 5.63 -17.91 -11.96
C ASN A 92 5.74 -18.21 -10.46
N LEU A 93 6.21 -17.21 -9.72
CA LEU A 93 6.47 -17.30 -8.29
C LEU A 93 5.23 -17.74 -7.48
N LEU A 94 4.03 -17.35 -7.91
CA LEU A 94 2.79 -17.76 -7.23
C LEU A 94 2.61 -19.28 -7.27
N ASN A 95 2.87 -19.93 -8.40
CA ASN A 95 2.74 -21.38 -8.47
C ASN A 95 3.90 -22.11 -7.78
N GLU A 96 5.13 -21.59 -7.91
CA GLU A 96 6.32 -22.14 -7.23
C GLU A 96 6.17 -22.14 -5.70
N THR A 97 5.50 -21.14 -5.14
CA THR A 97 5.28 -20.98 -3.69
C THR A 97 3.95 -21.53 -3.20
N ASN A 98 3.20 -22.23 -4.06
CA ASN A 98 1.84 -22.70 -3.76
C ASN A 98 0.93 -21.56 -3.24
N MET A 99 1.06 -20.39 -3.88
CA MET A 99 0.35 -19.14 -3.59
C MET A 99 0.47 -18.70 -2.12
N GLY A 100 1.55 -19.12 -1.44
CA GLY A 100 1.86 -18.81 -0.04
C GLY A 100 0.97 -19.49 1.00
N GLU A 101 0.42 -20.69 0.75
CA GLU A 101 -0.52 -21.38 1.65
C GLU A 101 -0.09 -21.51 3.13
N GLN A 102 1.22 -21.53 3.40
CA GLN A 102 1.83 -21.65 4.73
C GLN A 102 2.40 -20.33 5.26
N ILE A 103 2.23 -19.23 4.53
CA ILE A 103 2.69 -17.90 4.92
C ILE A 103 1.56 -17.20 5.65
N ILE A 104 1.93 -16.49 6.72
CA ILE A 104 1.04 -15.63 7.49
C ILE A 104 1.49 -14.19 7.27
N ILE A 105 0.57 -13.33 6.86
CA ILE A 105 0.81 -11.90 6.67
C ILE A 105 0.16 -11.18 7.85
N GLY A 106 0.98 -10.65 8.76
CA GLY A 106 0.56 -9.73 9.80
C GLY A 106 0.33 -8.33 9.23
N ILE A 107 -0.82 -7.72 9.53
CA ILE A 107 -1.20 -6.40 9.05
C ILE A 107 -1.55 -5.52 10.24
N ILE A 108 -0.85 -4.39 10.37
CA ILE A 108 -1.10 -3.39 11.40
C ILE A 108 -1.77 -2.20 10.74
N ASP A 109 -3.06 -1.99 11.01
CA ASP A 109 -3.88 -1.02 10.27
C ASP A 109 -5.17 -0.63 11.05
N THR A 110 -6.24 -0.23 10.35
CA THR A 110 -7.55 0.18 10.91
C THR A 110 -8.47 -0.98 11.28
N GLY A 111 -8.02 -2.23 11.12
CA GLY A 111 -8.80 -3.43 11.37
C GLY A 111 -9.21 -4.16 10.11
N VAL A 112 -10.16 -5.09 10.25
CA VAL A 112 -10.64 -5.93 9.14
C VAL A 112 -12.17 -6.01 9.12
N TRP A 113 -12.76 -6.04 7.92
CA TRP A 113 -14.17 -6.39 7.70
C TRP A 113 -14.29 -7.87 7.33
N PRO A 114 -14.47 -8.78 8.31
CA PRO A 114 -14.30 -10.22 8.10
C PRO A 114 -15.33 -10.84 7.14
N GLU A 115 -16.51 -10.22 6.97
CA GLU A 115 -17.55 -10.70 6.06
C GLU A 115 -17.25 -10.40 4.59
N SER A 116 -16.19 -9.65 4.30
CA SER A 116 -15.79 -9.43 2.91
C SER A 116 -15.39 -10.74 2.25
N GLU A 117 -15.90 -11.00 1.05
CA GLU A 117 -15.64 -12.23 0.28
C GLU A 117 -14.14 -12.46 0.04
N VAL A 118 -13.29 -11.44 0.10
CA VAL A 118 -11.83 -11.60 -0.03
C VAL A 118 -11.20 -12.38 1.14
N PHE A 119 -11.93 -12.54 2.25
CA PHE A 119 -11.54 -13.37 3.39
C PHE A 119 -12.22 -14.74 3.41
N ASN A 120 -12.87 -15.14 2.32
CA ASN A 120 -13.35 -16.50 2.18
C ASN A 120 -12.18 -17.49 2.24
N ASP A 121 -12.40 -18.64 2.87
CA ASP A 121 -11.38 -19.66 3.09
C ASP A 121 -11.58 -20.93 2.23
N ASN A 122 -12.32 -20.77 1.13
CA ASN A 122 -12.56 -21.84 0.17
C ASN A 122 -11.25 -22.26 -0.49
N GLY A 123 -10.95 -23.56 -0.44
CA GLY A 123 -9.71 -24.11 -1.00
C GLY A 123 -8.44 -23.75 -0.20
N ILE A 124 -8.58 -23.13 0.97
CA ILE A 124 -7.47 -22.89 1.91
C ILE A 124 -7.37 -24.08 2.86
N GLY A 125 -6.17 -24.66 3.01
CA GLY A 125 -5.89 -25.76 3.93
C GLY A 125 -6.03 -25.40 5.42
N PRO A 126 -5.71 -26.34 6.34
CA PRO A 126 -5.75 -26.06 7.79
C PRO A 126 -4.81 -24.93 8.17
N VAL A 127 -5.09 -24.24 9.28
CA VAL A 127 -4.20 -23.20 9.84
C VAL A 127 -2.84 -23.81 10.14
N PRO A 128 -1.71 -23.14 9.81
CA PRO A 128 -0.38 -23.66 10.09
C PRO A 128 -0.20 -23.97 11.58
N SER A 129 0.35 -25.14 11.92
CA SER A 129 0.45 -25.60 13.31
C SER A 129 1.41 -24.79 14.19
N HIS A 130 2.22 -23.91 13.58
CA HIS A 130 3.13 -23.00 14.28
C HIS A 130 2.47 -21.66 14.63
N TRP A 131 1.26 -21.40 14.16
CA TRP A 131 0.51 -20.20 14.48
C TRP A 131 0.05 -20.20 15.94
N ASN A 132 0.42 -19.17 16.70
CA ASN A 132 0.06 -19.02 18.12
C ASN A 132 -0.88 -17.86 18.39
N GLY A 133 -1.22 -17.05 17.39
CA GLY A 133 -2.16 -15.95 17.53
C GLY A 133 -3.61 -16.38 17.73
N SER A 134 -4.47 -15.38 17.94
CA SER A 134 -5.86 -15.58 18.31
C SER A 134 -6.78 -14.52 17.69
N CYS A 135 -8.08 -14.72 17.84
CA CYS A 135 -9.09 -13.74 17.46
C CYS A 135 -9.78 -13.22 18.71
N GLU A 136 -9.57 -11.94 18.97
CA GLU A 136 -10.07 -11.22 20.12
C GLU A 136 -11.50 -10.76 19.88
N SER A 137 -12.36 -10.95 20.88
CA SER A 137 -13.73 -10.43 20.86
C SER A 137 -13.74 -8.93 21.12
N GLY A 138 -14.71 -8.24 20.54
CA GLY A 138 -15.05 -6.86 20.86
C GLY A 138 -16.39 -6.48 20.27
N GLU A 139 -16.65 -5.18 20.16
CA GLU A 139 -17.85 -4.66 19.52
C GLU A 139 -18.03 -5.20 18.10
N MET A 140 -19.18 -5.85 17.85
CA MET A 140 -19.55 -6.44 16.56
C MET A 140 -18.51 -7.41 16.00
N PHE A 141 -17.62 -7.97 16.82
CA PHE A 141 -16.60 -8.92 16.40
C PHE A 141 -16.46 -10.01 17.45
N ASP A 142 -16.66 -11.25 17.06
CA ASP A 142 -16.44 -12.41 17.90
C ASP A 142 -15.49 -13.41 17.21
N PRO A 143 -14.88 -14.35 17.93
CA PRO A 143 -13.83 -15.21 17.38
C PRO A 143 -14.29 -16.09 16.21
N SER A 144 -15.60 -16.29 16.01
CA SER A 144 -16.14 -17.02 14.85
C SER A 144 -16.04 -16.27 13.52
N HIS A 145 -15.72 -14.97 13.56
CA HIS A 145 -15.40 -14.20 12.36
C HIS A 145 -14.04 -14.58 11.77
N CYS A 146 -13.18 -15.23 12.54
CA CYS A 146 -11.97 -15.84 12.04
C CYS A 146 -12.24 -17.22 11.47
N ASN A 147 -11.47 -17.56 10.44
CA ASN A 147 -11.60 -18.78 9.67
C ASN A 147 -10.21 -19.24 9.22
N LYS A 148 -10.10 -20.12 8.21
CA LYS A 148 -8.76 -20.56 7.75
C LYS A 148 -8.03 -19.49 6.93
N LYS A 149 -8.67 -18.38 6.56
CA LYS A 149 -8.09 -17.27 5.80
C LYS A 149 -7.68 -16.11 6.71
N LEU A 150 -8.63 -15.54 7.45
CA LEU A 150 -8.37 -14.60 8.55
C LEU A 150 -8.19 -15.43 9.82
N ILE A 151 -6.94 -15.70 10.20
CA ILE A 151 -6.60 -16.65 11.26
C ILE A 151 -6.34 -15.96 12.62
N GLY A 152 -6.20 -14.64 12.61
CA GLY A 152 -5.90 -13.81 13.76
C GLY A 152 -6.49 -12.42 13.60
N ALA A 153 -6.99 -11.86 14.70
CA ALA A 153 -7.55 -10.51 14.74
C ALA A 153 -7.47 -9.97 16.17
N LYS A 154 -6.61 -8.98 16.40
CA LYS A 154 -6.42 -8.31 17.70
C LYS A 154 -6.50 -6.79 17.52
N TYR A 155 -6.69 -6.05 18.60
CA TYR A 155 -6.71 -4.58 18.57
C TYR A 155 -5.99 -3.97 19.78
N PHE A 156 -5.45 -2.77 19.60
CA PHE A 156 -4.65 -2.06 20.60
C PHE A 156 -5.05 -0.59 20.58
N ILE A 157 -5.53 -0.08 21.72
CA ILE A 157 -6.09 1.28 21.84
C ILE A 157 -5.50 2.06 23.01
N ASN A 158 -4.67 1.44 23.85
CA ASN A 158 -4.25 2.06 25.11
C ASN A 158 -3.35 3.28 24.88
N GLY A 159 -2.50 3.27 23.86
CA GLY A 159 -1.69 4.42 23.46
C GLY A 159 -2.57 5.58 22.99
N PHE A 160 -3.55 5.27 22.14
CA PHE A 160 -4.52 6.22 21.64
C PHE A 160 -5.34 6.88 22.77
N LEU A 161 -5.84 6.09 23.73
CA LEU A 161 -6.58 6.62 24.89
C LEU A 161 -5.71 7.49 25.80
N ALA A 162 -4.43 7.16 25.96
CA ALA A 162 -3.49 7.96 26.75
C ALA A 162 -3.19 9.32 26.11
N GLU A 163 -3.21 9.41 24.77
CA GLU A 163 -3.04 10.66 24.03
C GLU A 163 -4.34 11.46 23.90
N ASN A 164 -5.50 10.80 24.04
CA ASN A 164 -6.83 11.38 23.84
C ASN A 164 -7.72 11.12 25.08
N GLU A 165 -7.36 11.69 26.23
CA GLU A 165 -8.06 11.45 27.51
C GLU A 165 -9.56 11.79 27.49
N SER A 166 -10.01 12.68 26.59
CA SER A 166 -11.41 13.05 26.40
C SER A 166 -12.19 12.11 25.47
N PHE A 167 -11.53 11.11 24.87
CA PHE A 167 -12.17 10.18 23.95
C PHE A 167 -13.17 9.28 24.68
N ASN A 168 -14.45 9.39 24.33
CA ASN A 168 -15.49 8.55 24.86
C ASN A 168 -15.73 7.35 23.94
N TYR A 169 -15.11 6.22 24.26
CA TYR A 169 -15.24 4.98 23.48
C TYR A 169 -16.69 4.50 23.31
N LYS A 170 -17.63 4.91 24.17
CA LYS A 170 -19.06 4.55 24.03
C LYS A 170 -19.80 5.37 22.97
N GLU A 171 -19.25 6.52 22.61
CA GLU A 171 -19.81 7.45 21.62
C GLU A 171 -19.00 7.46 20.32
N SER A 172 -17.88 6.74 20.29
CA SER A 172 -17.04 6.50 19.12
C SER A 172 -17.86 5.95 17.95
N LEU A 173 -17.63 6.49 16.75
CA LEU A 173 -18.12 5.87 15.52
C LEU A 173 -17.37 4.58 15.18
N ASP A 174 -16.15 4.41 15.68
CA ASP A 174 -15.31 3.23 15.48
C ASP A 174 -15.69 2.09 16.42
N PHE A 175 -15.38 0.85 16.01
CA PHE A 175 -15.62 -0.35 16.79
C PHE A 175 -14.44 -0.62 17.73
N ILE A 176 -14.70 -0.71 19.03
CA ILE A 176 -13.73 -1.18 20.04
C ILE A 176 -13.56 -2.70 19.92
N SER A 177 -12.95 -3.10 18.82
CA SER A 177 -12.71 -4.47 18.38
C SER A 177 -11.76 -4.47 17.18
N PRO A 178 -11.35 -5.65 16.66
CA PRO A 178 -10.59 -5.72 15.41
C PRO A 178 -11.35 -5.29 14.16
N ARG A 179 -12.66 -4.98 14.25
CA ARG A 179 -13.48 -4.62 13.10
C ARG A 179 -13.07 -3.28 12.50
N ASP A 180 -13.05 -3.24 11.18
CA ASP A 180 -12.71 -2.04 10.40
C ASP A 180 -13.93 -1.13 10.20
N LEU A 181 -13.84 0.12 10.68
CA LEU A 181 -14.79 1.18 10.29
C LEU A 181 -14.33 1.88 9.00
N ASN A 182 -13.04 2.18 8.89
CA ASN A 182 -12.49 3.06 7.86
C ASN A 182 -12.44 2.39 6.47
N GLY A 183 -12.08 1.12 6.43
CA GLY A 183 -11.91 0.33 5.22
C GLY A 183 -10.46 0.23 4.72
N HIS A 184 -9.55 1.06 5.23
CA HIS A 184 -8.14 1.04 4.81
C HIS A 184 -7.47 -0.32 5.10
N GLY A 185 -7.61 -0.84 6.31
CA GLY A 185 -7.04 -2.13 6.71
C GLY A 185 -7.61 -3.30 5.91
N THR A 186 -8.91 -3.32 5.68
CA THR A 186 -9.57 -4.30 4.79
C THR A 186 -9.03 -4.24 3.36
N HIS A 187 -8.81 -3.04 2.84
CA HIS A 187 -8.29 -2.83 1.50
C HIS A 187 -6.82 -3.25 1.38
N VAL A 188 -5.98 -2.91 2.37
CA VAL A 188 -4.57 -3.35 2.45
C VAL A 188 -4.49 -4.88 2.53
N ALA A 189 -5.32 -5.50 3.38
CA ALA A 189 -5.39 -6.95 3.51
C ALA A 189 -5.82 -7.64 2.21
N THR A 190 -6.76 -7.04 1.48
CA THR A 190 -7.17 -7.50 0.15
C THR A 190 -6.00 -7.48 -0.83
N ILE A 191 -5.23 -6.39 -0.86
CA ILE A 191 -4.07 -6.25 -1.76
C ILE A 191 -2.99 -7.26 -1.40
N ALA A 192 -2.64 -7.40 -0.12
CA ALA A 192 -1.54 -8.26 0.30
C ALA A 192 -1.86 -9.74 0.04
N GLY A 193 -3.04 -10.19 0.46
CA GLY A 193 -3.36 -11.60 0.49
C GLY A 193 -4.83 -11.93 0.30
N GLY A 194 -5.68 -11.08 -0.27
CA GLY A 194 -7.08 -11.42 -0.51
C GLY A 194 -7.25 -12.69 -1.36
N SER A 195 -8.25 -13.52 -1.02
CA SER A 195 -8.68 -14.68 -1.81
C SER A 195 -9.18 -14.23 -3.20
N TYR A 196 -9.28 -15.16 -4.14
CA TYR A 196 -9.86 -14.88 -5.44
C TYR A 196 -11.36 -14.60 -5.32
N VAL A 197 -11.80 -13.43 -5.80
CA VAL A 197 -13.22 -13.07 -5.86
C VAL A 197 -13.58 -12.63 -7.28
N PRO A 198 -14.29 -13.47 -8.05
CA PRO A 198 -14.64 -13.15 -9.43
C PRO A 198 -15.77 -12.12 -9.51
N ASN A 199 -15.91 -11.50 -10.68
CA ASN A 199 -17.04 -10.63 -11.04
C ASN A 199 -17.23 -9.41 -10.12
N ILE A 200 -16.13 -8.84 -9.62
CA ILE A 200 -16.16 -7.61 -8.81
C ILE A 200 -15.84 -6.40 -9.69
N SER A 201 -16.49 -5.29 -9.40
CA SER A 201 -16.21 -3.98 -9.98
C SER A 201 -16.60 -2.88 -8.99
N TYR A 202 -15.99 -1.70 -9.10
CA TYR A 202 -16.44 -0.53 -8.38
C TYR A 202 -17.32 0.32 -9.30
N LYS A 203 -18.65 0.24 -9.13
CA LYS A 203 -19.63 0.97 -9.98
C LYS A 203 -19.39 0.72 -11.48
N GLY A 204 -19.02 -0.50 -11.87
CA GLY A 204 -18.69 -0.88 -13.25
C GLY A 204 -17.25 -0.61 -13.68
N LEU A 205 -16.44 0.06 -12.85
CA LEU A 205 -15.02 0.28 -13.10
C LEU A 205 -14.17 -0.91 -12.64
N ALA A 206 -13.09 -1.16 -13.37
CA ALA A 206 -12.11 -2.21 -13.06
C ALA A 206 -12.73 -3.62 -12.89
N GLY A 207 -13.75 -3.95 -13.70
CA GLY A 207 -14.39 -5.26 -13.67
C GLY A 207 -13.41 -6.41 -13.88
N GLY A 208 -13.46 -7.42 -13.02
CA GLY A 208 -12.60 -8.59 -13.11
C GLY A 208 -12.64 -9.47 -11.87
N THR A 209 -11.57 -10.23 -11.67
CA THR A 209 -11.35 -11.02 -10.46
C THR A 209 -10.42 -10.24 -9.55
N VAL A 210 -10.86 -9.93 -8.33
CA VAL A 210 -9.98 -9.42 -7.28
C VAL A 210 -9.13 -10.56 -6.75
N SER A 211 -7.87 -10.28 -6.45
CA SER A 211 -6.97 -11.20 -5.79
C SER A 211 -5.85 -10.42 -5.10
N GLY A 212 -5.35 -10.95 -3.99
CA GLY A 212 -4.14 -10.45 -3.35
C GLY A 212 -2.86 -10.89 -4.05
N GLY A 213 -1.72 -10.38 -3.59
CA GLY A 213 -0.41 -10.76 -4.10
C GLY A 213 -0.02 -12.18 -3.76
N VAL A 214 -0.57 -12.71 -2.65
CA VAL A 214 -0.34 -14.06 -2.18
C VAL A 214 -1.68 -14.69 -1.77
N PRO A 215 -2.50 -15.15 -2.75
CA PRO A 215 -3.92 -15.43 -2.52
C PRO A 215 -4.23 -16.56 -1.54
N ARG A 216 -3.28 -17.46 -1.27
CA ARG A 216 -3.45 -18.53 -0.26
C ARG A 216 -2.77 -18.22 1.07
N ALA A 217 -2.09 -17.08 1.21
CA ALA A 217 -1.55 -16.66 2.50
C ALA A 217 -2.66 -16.47 3.53
N ARG A 218 -2.30 -16.68 4.79
CA ARG A 218 -3.14 -16.37 5.95
C ARG A 218 -2.99 -14.91 6.29
N ILE A 219 -4.03 -14.33 6.86
CA ILE A 219 -4.05 -12.93 7.30
C ILE A 219 -4.24 -12.93 8.82
N ALA A 220 -3.41 -12.15 9.49
CA ALA A 220 -3.56 -11.80 10.90
C ALA A 220 -3.66 -10.28 11.01
N MET A 221 -4.78 -9.78 11.52
CA MET A 221 -5.03 -8.35 11.66
C MET A 221 -4.69 -7.87 13.07
N TYR A 222 -3.98 -6.76 13.16
CA TYR A 222 -3.60 -6.09 14.40
C TYR A 222 -4.03 -4.63 14.30
N LYS A 223 -5.25 -4.32 14.71
CA LYS A 223 -5.79 -2.96 14.65
C LYS A 223 -5.05 -2.06 15.64
N GLY A 224 -4.30 -1.08 15.14
CA GLY A 224 -3.60 -0.08 15.96
C GLY A 224 -3.94 1.36 15.56
N CYS A 225 -4.84 1.52 14.59
CA CYS A 225 -5.29 2.80 14.07
C CYS A 225 -6.78 2.97 14.33
N TRP A 226 -7.17 4.17 14.76
CA TRP A 226 -8.48 4.51 15.26
C TRP A 226 -9.00 5.79 14.61
N TYR A 227 -10.29 5.82 14.32
CA TYR A 227 -10.94 7.03 13.82
C TYR A 227 -11.22 8.03 14.96
N LEU A 228 -10.85 9.29 14.74
CA LEU A 228 -11.12 10.42 15.63
C LEU A 228 -12.27 11.26 15.06
N ASP A 229 -13.42 11.21 15.72
CA ASP A 229 -14.63 11.90 15.30
C ASP A 229 -14.44 13.43 15.23
N ASP A 230 -13.79 14.03 16.24
CA ASP A 230 -13.58 15.49 16.33
C ASP A 230 -12.71 16.06 15.19
N LEU A 231 -11.85 15.21 14.61
CA LEU A 231 -10.89 15.59 13.57
C LEU A 231 -11.23 15.02 12.19
N ASP A 232 -12.29 14.20 12.09
CA ASP A 232 -12.68 13.45 10.90
C ASP A 232 -11.47 12.75 10.23
N MET A 233 -10.63 12.11 11.04
CA MET A 233 -9.41 11.46 10.56
C MET A 233 -9.07 10.20 11.32
N THR A 234 -8.40 9.27 10.65
CA THR A 234 -7.81 8.10 11.28
C THR A 234 -6.38 8.38 11.72
N THR A 235 -6.07 8.02 12.96
CA THR A 235 -4.73 8.19 13.55
C THR A 235 -4.28 6.90 14.21
N CYS A 236 -2.98 6.75 14.42
CA CYS A 236 -2.42 5.59 15.09
C CYS A 236 -1.40 6.10 16.11
N SER A 237 -1.58 5.74 17.39
CA SER A 237 -0.56 6.03 18.39
C SER A 237 0.66 5.16 18.14
N SER A 238 1.85 5.74 18.27
CA SER A 238 3.10 4.97 18.14
C SER A 238 3.18 3.84 19.17
N ALA A 239 2.60 4.02 20.36
CA ALA A 239 2.60 2.99 21.40
C ALA A 239 1.73 1.77 20.99
N ASP A 240 0.55 2.00 20.41
CA ASP A 240 -0.32 0.92 19.94
C ASP A 240 0.28 0.21 18.72
N ILE A 241 0.91 0.94 17.80
CA ILE A 241 1.63 0.33 16.67
C ILE A 241 2.78 -0.55 17.16
N LEU A 242 3.60 -0.08 18.10
CA LEU A 242 4.68 -0.89 18.66
C LEU A 242 4.17 -2.11 19.42
N LYS A 243 3.05 -1.99 20.16
CA LYS A 243 2.44 -3.14 20.84
C LYS A 243 1.86 -4.15 19.84
N ALA A 244 1.26 -3.67 18.75
CA ALA A 244 0.79 -4.51 17.65
C ALA A 244 1.95 -5.27 16.98
N MET A 245 3.09 -4.61 16.75
CA MET A 245 4.30 -5.26 16.23
C MET A 245 4.84 -6.33 17.18
N ASP A 246 4.95 -6.01 18.47
CA ASP A 246 5.40 -6.94 19.51
C ASP A 246 4.51 -8.19 19.55
N GLU A 247 3.19 -8.01 19.55
CA GLU A 247 2.24 -9.11 19.53
C GLU A 247 2.30 -9.93 18.24
N ALA A 248 2.48 -9.29 17.09
CA ALA A 248 2.62 -9.96 15.79
C ALA A 248 3.90 -10.78 15.67
N ILE A 249 4.97 -10.44 16.40
CA ILE A 249 6.21 -11.22 16.46
C ILE A 249 6.06 -12.42 17.39
N HIS A 250 5.26 -12.28 18.46
CA HIS A 250 4.98 -13.34 19.41
C HIS A 250 4.12 -14.47 18.80
N ASP A 251 3.13 -14.08 17.99
CA ASP A 251 2.15 -14.98 17.38
C ASP A 251 2.69 -15.86 16.22
#